data_AF-A0A496MUI5-F1
#
_entry.id   AF-A0A496MUI5-F1
#
_cell.length_a   1.000
_cell.length_b   1.000
_cell.length_c   1.000
_cell.angle_alpha   90.00
_cell.angle_beta   90.00
_cell.angle_gamma   90.00
#
_symmetry.space_group_name_H-M   'P 1'
#
loop_
_entity.id
_entity.type
_entity.pdbx_description
1 polymer ?
#
loop_
_entity_poly.entity_id
_entity_poly.type
_entity_poly.pdbx_seq_one_letter_code
_entity_poly.pdbx_strand_id
1 'polypeptide(L)'
;MLAIITSSLTLISATNWRKECSRKITTHHQISTTLNTVAENLSKLMSKLSKRGPHRVMVGNLDYVGLPGKLYTPSEGKQLPAIAFGHDWLKDVKAYHAALRHFASWGIVVVAPNTEKNFNPNHRGFASDLETCLQIATGVKLGNGNVSVAPGRLGLVGHGMGGGAAVLAAAGRPNVGAVVAAYPSSVTPSAEAAAASVTAPGLILGTGEYAVLDFGNPAAIAAKWKGEVAYREITGADQSALAHDPVAKLLTGQGTKANVREKVCGLITGFLLATLGSDKKYQGFTAADAYAKNPVPFRHTADVVSFTGSKLLEKADFAQTSST
;
A
#
# COMPACT_ATOMS: atom_id res chain seq x y z
N MET A 1 90.22 -4.86 -0.55
CA MET A 1 89.42 -3.64 -0.37
C MET A 1 87.97 -4.09 -0.17
N LEU A 2 87.51 -4.15 1.08
CA LEU A 2 86.28 -4.83 1.50
C LEU A 2 85.17 -3.79 1.69
N ALA A 3 84.02 -3.96 1.03
CA ALA A 3 82.85 -3.09 1.18
C ALA A 3 81.79 -3.75 2.08
N ILE A 4 81.39 -3.03 3.12
CA ILE A 4 80.37 -3.39 4.10
C ILE A 4 79.01 -2.93 3.56
N ILE A 5 78.01 -3.82 3.51
CA ILE A 5 76.61 -3.44 3.30
C ILE A 5 75.80 -3.91 4.51
N THR A 6 75.36 -2.95 5.31
CA THR A 6 74.41 -3.10 6.42
C THR A 6 72.99 -3.20 5.88
N SER A 7 72.20 -4.18 6.32
CA SER A 7 70.76 -4.29 6.04
C SER A 7 69.96 -3.90 7.28
N SER A 8 69.17 -2.83 7.18
CA SER A 8 68.23 -2.40 8.21
C SER A 8 66.87 -3.04 7.96
N LEU A 9 66.47 -4.00 8.80
CA LEU A 9 65.09 -4.51 8.86
C LEU A 9 64.22 -3.57 9.69
N THR A 10 63.26 -2.91 9.07
CA THR A 10 62.27 -2.08 9.76
C THR A 10 61.17 -2.97 10.36
N LEU A 11 61.12 -3.07 11.69
CA LEU A 11 60.02 -3.68 12.44
C LEU A 11 58.73 -2.87 12.26
N ILE A 12 57.78 -3.39 11.48
CA ILE A 12 56.41 -2.86 11.41
C ILE A 12 55.67 -3.38 12.66
N SER A 13 55.35 -2.46 13.58
CA SER A 13 54.69 -2.74 14.84
C SER A 13 53.34 -3.48 14.68
N ALA A 14 53.14 -4.54 15.46
CA ALA A 14 51.92 -5.36 15.50
C ALA A 14 50.63 -4.58 15.77
N THR A 15 50.73 -3.35 16.31
CA THR A 15 49.58 -2.44 16.50
C THR A 15 49.00 -1.91 15.20
N ASN A 16 49.81 -1.73 14.15
CA ASN A 16 49.31 -1.31 12.84
C ASN A 16 48.54 -2.44 12.14
N TRP A 17 48.96 -3.69 12.33
CA TRP A 17 48.27 -4.85 11.75
C TRP A 17 46.87 -5.05 12.32
N ARG A 18 46.68 -4.87 13.64
CA ARG A 18 45.35 -4.96 14.27
C ARG A 18 44.40 -3.86 13.80
N LYS A 19 44.89 -2.62 13.64
CA LYS A 19 44.08 -1.50 13.12
C LYS A 19 43.68 -1.71 11.66
N GLU A 20 44.58 -2.26 10.86
CA GLU A 20 44.33 -2.57 9.44
C GLU A 20 43.34 -3.74 9.28
N CYS A 21 43.48 -4.81 10.08
CA CYS A 21 42.51 -5.90 10.11
C CYS A 21 41.13 -5.44 10.62
N SER A 22 41.08 -4.60 11.66
CA SER A 22 39.81 -4.06 12.16
C SER A 22 39.14 -3.14 11.14
N ARG A 23 39.91 -2.33 10.40
CA ARG A 23 39.41 -1.53 9.28
C ARG A 23 38.89 -2.41 8.14
N LYS A 24 39.61 -3.48 7.77
CA LYS A 24 39.17 -4.45 6.75
C LYS A 24 37.91 -5.21 7.17
N ILE A 25 37.78 -5.61 8.43
CA ILE A 25 36.57 -6.28 8.94
C ILE A 25 35.38 -5.31 8.95
N THR A 26 35.59 -4.06 9.36
CA THR A 26 34.53 -3.02 9.36
C THR A 26 34.10 -2.66 7.93
N THR A 27 35.05 -2.56 6.99
CA THR A 27 34.73 -2.34 5.57
C THR A 27 34.07 -3.55 4.93
N HIS A 28 34.47 -4.80 5.24
CA HIS A 28 33.74 -5.98 4.77
C HIS A 28 32.34 -6.08 5.36
N HIS A 29 32.11 -5.64 6.61
CA HIS A 29 30.77 -5.60 7.20
C HIS A 29 29.90 -4.49 6.57
N GLN A 30 30.47 -3.33 6.25
CA GLN A 30 29.76 -2.28 5.49
C GLN A 30 29.51 -2.67 4.03
N ILE A 31 30.47 -3.32 3.35
CA ILE A 31 30.36 -3.74 1.93
C ILE A 31 29.39 -4.92 1.78
N SER A 32 29.25 -5.78 2.80
CA SER A 32 28.25 -6.87 2.79
C SER A 32 26.81 -6.40 2.97
N THR A 33 26.59 -5.16 3.43
CA THR A 33 25.23 -4.61 3.63
C THR A 33 24.74 -3.80 2.44
N THR A 34 25.63 -3.44 1.51
CA THR A 34 25.26 -2.93 0.19
C THR A 34 25.20 -4.09 -0.80
N LEU A 35 24.22 -4.99 -0.63
CA LEU A 35 23.73 -5.68 -1.81
C LEU A 35 23.28 -4.57 -2.76
N ASN A 36 23.80 -4.57 -3.98
CA ASN A 36 23.19 -3.88 -5.10
C ASN A 36 21.78 -4.49 -5.30
N THR A 37 20.83 -4.13 -4.45
CA THR A 37 19.41 -4.36 -4.67
C THR A 37 19.04 -3.42 -5.80
N VAL A 38 19.05 -3.95 -7.01
CA VAL A 38 18.45 -3.27 -8.15
C VAL A 38 16.99 -3.05 -7.78
N ALA A 39 16.58 -1.77 -7.73
CA ALA A 39 15.20 -1.42 -7.42
C ALA A 39 14.22 -2.23 -8.28
N GLU A 40 13.19 -2.80 -7.65
CA GLU A 40 12.28 -3.74 -8.31
C GLU A 40 11.45 -3.05 -9.40
N ASN A 41 11.51 -3.58 -10.63
CA ASN A 41 10.78 -3.01 -11.76
C ASN A 41 9.42 -3.70 -11.96
N LEU A 42 8.34 -2.98 -11.64
CA LEU A 42 6.98 -3.50 -11.67
C LEU A 42 6.29 -3.34 -13.03
N SER A 43 6.88 -2.64 -14.02
CA SER A 43 6.19 -2.22 -15.26
C SER A 43 5.48 -3.35 -16.00
N LYS A 44 6.13 -4.52 -16.14
CA LYS A 44 5.56 -5.69 -16.85
C LYS A 44 4.37 -6.30 -16.13
N LEU A 45 4.42 -6.39 -14.80
CA LEU A 45 3.33 -6.93 -14.01
C LEU A 45 2.19 -5.91 -13.89
N MET A 46 2.53 -4.63 -13.78
CA MET A 46 1.58 -3.51 -13.76
C MET A 46 0.67 -3.49 -14.98
N SER A 47 1.20 -3.70 -16.19
CA SER A 47 0.37 -3.71 -17.41
C SER A 47 -0.66 -4.85 -17.43
N LYS A 48 -0.36 -5.96 -16.75
CA LYS A 48 -1.30 -7.09 -16.60
C LYS A 48 -2.29 -6.84 -15.47
N LEU A 49 -1.77 -6.48 -14.29
CA LEU A 49 -2.55 -6.29 -13.08
C LEU A 49 -3.50 -5.09 -13.15
N SER A 50 -3.21 -4.08 -13.97
CA SER A 50 -4.11 -2.94 -14.17
C SER A 50 -5.40 -3.32 -14.90
N LYS A 51 -5.41 -4.47 -15.59
CA LYS A 51 -6.59 -5.01 -16.28
C LYS A 51 -7.36 -5.97 -15.39
N ARG A 52 -8.59 -6.28 -15.80
CA ARG A 52 -9.45 -7.24 -15.10
C ARG A 52 -8.75 -8.60 -15.00
N GLY A 53 -8.79 -9.20 -13.82
CA GLY A 53 -8.24 -10.51 -13.57
C GLY A 53 -9.07 -11.65 -14.21
N PRO A 54 -8.58 -12.89 -14.06
CA PRO A 54 -9.15 -14.05 -14.74
C PRO A 54 -10.47 -14.56 -14.13
N HIS A 55 -10.78 -14.20 -12.88
CA HIS A 55 -11.95 -14.75 -12.19
C HIS A 55 -13.23 -13.99 -12.54
N ARG A 56 -14.31 -14.75 -12.76
CA ARG A 56 -15.67 -14.19 -12.85
C ARG A 56 -16.08 -13.65 -11.48
N VAL A 57 -16.69 -12.47 -11.43
CA VAL A 57 -17.05 -11.80 -10.18
C VAL A 57 -18.55 -11.84 -9.93
N MET A 58 -18.92 -12.25 -8.72
CA MET A 58 -20.27 -12.18 -8.17
C MET A 58 -20.38 -11.02 -7.18
N VAL A 59 -21.55 -10.38 -7.15
CA VAL A 59 -21.81 -9.22 -6.29
C VAL A 59 -22.99 -9.55 -5.39
N GLY A 60 -22.79 -9.39 -4.08
CA GLY A 60 -23.78 -9.58 -3.04
C GLY A 60 -24.01 -8.31 -2.21
N ASN A 61 -24.98 -8.40 -1.31
CA ASN A 61 -25.31 -7.33 -0.37
C ASN A 61 -24.94 -7.76 1.06
N LEU A 62 -24.30 -6.88 1.82
CA LEU A 62 -23.96 -7.15 3.23
C LEU A 62 -25.16 -6.91 4.17
N ASP A 63 -26.21 -6.23 3.69
CA ASP A 63 -27.40 -5.90 4.47
C ASP A 63 -28.05 -7.14 5.14
N TYR A 64 -27.93 -8.33 4.53
CA TYR A 64 -28.43 -9.60 5.06
C TYR A 64 -27.77 -10.05 6.37
N VAL A 65 -26.57 -9.57 6.65
CA VAL A 65 -25.81 -9.87 7.87
C VAL A 65 -25.75 -8.67 8.82
N GLY A 66 -26.66 -7.70 8.65
CA GLY A 66 -26.84 -6.58 9.56
C GLY A 66 -25.88 -5.41 9.37
N LEU A 67 -25.05 -5.42 8.31
CA LEU A 67 -24.12 -4.32 8.02
C LEU A 67 -24.40 -3.76 6.61
N PRO A 68 -24.79 -2.48 6.47
CA PRO A 68 -24.99 -1.88 5.16
C PRO A 68 -23.73 -1.96 4.32
N GLY A 69 -23.81 -2.50 3.10
CA GLY A 69 -22.61 -2.62 2.28
C GLY A 69 -22.70 -3.57 1.09
N LYS A 70 -21.59 -3.69 0.36
CA LYS A 70 -21.46 -4.58 -0.79
C LYS A 70 -20.39 -5.61 -0.58
N LEU A 71 -20.65 -6.80 -1.12
CA LEU A 71 -19.71 -7.91 -1.16
C LEU A 71 -19.38 -8.23 -2.61
N TYR A 72 -18.10 -8.38 -2.93
CA TYR A 72 -17.62 -8.83 -4.23
C TYR A 72 -16.77 -10.08 -4.02
N THR A 73 -17.09 -11.13 -4.75
CA THR A 73 -16.41 -12.42 -4.62
C THR A 73 -16.05 -12.98 -5.99
N PRO A 74 -14.98 -13.77 -6.10
CA PRO A 74 -14.81 -14.67 -7.25
C PRO A 74 -15.99 -15.64 -7.32
N SER A 75 -16.27 -16.21 -8.49
CA SER A 75 -17.33 -17.22 -8.65
C SER A 75 -17.10 -18.48 -7.81
N GLU A 76 -15.84 -18.79 -7.51
CA GLU A 76 -15.40 -19.98 -6.79
C GLU A 76 -14.02 -19.75 -6.16
N GLY A 77 -13.70 -20.52 -5.12
CA GLY A 77 -12.35 -20.60 -4.56
C GLY A 77 -12.34 -20.95 -3.08
N LYS A 78 -11.30 -21.66 -2.64
CA LYS A 78 -11.15 -22.08 -1.24
C LYS A 78 -9.99 -21.33 -0.59
N GLN A 79 -10.15 -20.96 0.68
CA GLN A 79 -9.11 -20.29 1.47
C GLN A 79 -8.54 -19.04 0.77
N LEU A 80 -9.43 -18.27 0.15
CA LEU A 80 -9.07 -17.06 -0.57
C LEU A 80 -8.66 -15.93 0.39
N PRO A 81 -7.80 -15.00 -0.04
CA PRO A 81 -7.57 -13.77 0.70
C PRO A 81 -8.84 -12.91 0.71
N ALA A 82 -9.05 -12.14 1.77
CA ALA A 82 -10.12 -11.17 1.88
C ALA A 82 -9.60 -9.79 2.27
N ILE A 83 -10.27 -8.75 1.78
CA ILE A 83 -10.04 -7.37 2.18
C ILE A 83 -11.34 -6.71 2.62
N ALA A 84 -11.25 -5.87 3.65
CA ALA A 84 -12.28 -4.88 3.94
C ALA A 84 -11.92 -3.54 3.29
N PHE A 85 -12.85 -2.97 2.53
CA PHE A 85 -12.63 -1.74 1.77
C PHE A 85 -13.37 -0.54 2.36
N GLY A 86 -12.65 0.48 2.82
CA GLY A 86 -13.19 1.75 3.29
C GLY A 86 -13.30 2.78 2.18
N HIS A 87 -14.50 3.35 1.99
CA HIS A 87 -14.73 4.47 1.08
C HIS A 87 -14.30 5.80 1.69
N ASP A 88 -14.19 6.81 0.84
CA ASP A 88 -13.93 8.20 1.24
C ASP A 88 -15.19 8.93 1.74
N TRP A 89 -15.00 10.09 2.36
CA TRP A 89 -16.05 10.90 2.97
C TRP A 89 -17.18 11.25 1.99
N LEU A 90 -18.43 11.11 2.44
CA LEU A 90 -19.67 11.29 1.66
C LEU A 90 -19.83 10.41 0.40
N LYS A 91 -18.85 9.56 0.07
CA LYS A 91 -18.92 8.70 -1.13
C LYS A 91 -19.70 7.43 -0.83
N ASP A 92 -20.60 7.06 -1.75
CA ASP A 92 -21.26 5.76 -1.70
C ASP A 92 -20.33 4.66 -2.22
N VAL A 93 -20.39 3.47 -1.63
CA VAL A 93 -19.61 2.30 -2.06
C VAL A 93 -19.80 1.97 -3.55
N LYS A 94 -20.96 2.30 -4.14
CA LYS A 94 -21.21 2.13 -5.58
C LYS A 94 -20.23 2.92 -6.45
N ALA A 95 -19.72 4.07 -5.98
CA ALA A 95 -18.69 4.83 -6.67
C ALA A 95 -17.39 4.01 -6.87
N TYR A 96 -17.15 3.02 -6.00
CA TYR A 96 -15.98 2.14 -6.08
C TYR A 96 -16.25 0.84 -6.82
N HIS A 97 -17.44 0.63 -7.39
CA HIS A 97 -17.84 -0.65 -8.01
C HIS A 97 -16.80 -1.20 -8.98
N ALA A 98 -16.20 -0.35 -9.82
CA ALA A 98 -15.16 -0.76 -10.77
C ALA A 98 -13.88 -1.27 -10.07
N ALA A 99 -13.43 -0.61 -9.01
CA ALA A 99 -12.26 -1.01 -8.24
C ALA A 99 -12.51 -2.28 -7.42
N LEU A 100 -13.66 -2.36 -6.73
CA LEU A 100 -14.03 -3.54 -5.93
C LEU A 100 -14.19 -4.79 -6.81
N ARG A 101 -14.85 -4.64 -7.97
CA ARG A 101 -14.96 -5.72 -8.96
C ARG A 101 -13.59 -6.10 -9.54
N HIS A 102 -12.67 -5.14 -9.68
CA HIS A 102 -11.32 -5.42 -10.13
C HIS A 102 -10.56 -6.31 -9.13
N PHE A 103 -10.53 -5.95 -7.85
CA PHE A 103 -9.86 -6.77 -6.82
C PHE A 103 -10.47 -8.18 -6.76
N ALA A 104 -11.79 -8.29 -6.83
CA ALA A 104 -12.47 -9.60 -6.86
C ALA A 104 -12.14 -10.43 -8.10
N SER A 105 -11.91 -9.81 -9.25
CA SER A 105 -11.51 -10.53 -10.46
C SER A 105 -10.11 -11.14 -10.38
N TRP A 106 -9.30 -10.72 -9.41
CA TRP A 106 -7.98 -11.27 -9.11
C TRP A 106 -7.98 -12.32 -8.00
N GLY A 107 -9.16 -12.80 -7.57
CA GLY A 107 -9.27 -13.88 -6.59
C GLY A 107 -9.33 -13.40 -5.15
N ILE A 108 -9.62 -12.12 -4.91
CA ILE A 108 -9.68 -11.51 -3.58
C ILE A 108 -11.14 -11.32 -3.19
N VAL A 109 -11.56 -11.80 -2.01
CA VAL A 109 -12.89 -11.48 -1.48
C VAL A 109 -12.88 -10.03 -0.98
N VAL A 110 -13.84 -9.20 -1.41
CA VAL A 110 -13.92 -7.80 -1.02
C VAL A 110 -15.22 -7.54 -0.31
N VAL A 111 -15.14 -7.14 0.95
CA VAL A 111 -16.27 -6.70 1.78
C VAL A 111 -16.15 -5.20 1.98
N ALA A 112 -17.17 -4.44 1.60
CA ALA A 112 -17.12 -2.98 1.60
C ALA A 112 -18.34 -2.43 2.34
N PRO A 113 -18.18 -1.97 3.60
CA PRO A 113 -19.26 -1.32 4.33
C PRO A 113 -19.62 0.00 3.64
N ASN A 114 -20.89 0.40 3.77
CA ASN A 114 -21.45 1.64 3.24
C ASN A 114 -22.05 2.49 4.37
N THR A 115 -21.31 2.57 5.48
CA THR A 115 -21.63 3.27 6.73
C THR A 115 -20.88 4.61 6.81
N GLU A 116 -21.13 5.42 7.85
CA GLU A 116 -20.39 6.67 8.11
C GLU A 116 -20.29 7.62 6.91
N LYS A 117 -21.38 7.73 6.13
CA LYS A 117 -21.52 8.66 4.98
C LYS A 117 -22.10 10.01 5.35
N ASN A 118 -22.17 10.31 6.64
CA ASN A 118 -22.71 11.55 7.15
C ASN A 118 -21.64 12.66 7.08
N PHE A 119 -22.04 13.90 7.33
CA PHE A 119 -21.12 15.04 7.29
C PHE A 119 -20.08 15.00 8.41
N ASN A 120 -20.39 14.40 9.55
CA ASN A 120 -19.46 14.26 10.67
C ASN A 120 -19.27 12.78 11.04
N PRO A 121 -18.48 12.03 10.24
CA PRO A 121 -18.33 10.59 10.37
C PRO A 121 -17.58 10.19 11.62
N ASN A 122 -17.98 9.08 12.23
CA ASN A 122 -17.22 8.46 13.30
C ASN A 122 -16.14 7.55 12.69
N HIS A 123 -14.93 8.08 12.47
CA HIS A 123 -13.84 7.32 11.87
C HIS A 123 -13.44 6.06 12.65
N ARG A 124 -13.56 6.10 13.99
CA ARG A 124 -13.32 4.92 14.84
C ARG A 124 -14.43 3.87 14.68
N GLY A 125 -15.67 4.33 14.56
CA GLY A 125 -16.81 3.49 14.19
C GLY A 125 -16.57 2.82 12.84
N PHE A 126 -16.15 3.59 11.83
CA PHE A 126 -15.86 3.07 10.50
C PHE A 126 -14.73 2.03 10.51
N ALA A 127 -13.67 2.24 11.29
CA ALA A 127 -12.62 1.24 11.49
C ALA A 127 -13.18 -0.07 12.08
N SER A 128 -14.11 0.03 13.03
CA SER A 128 -14.79 -1.13 13.64
C SER A 128 -15.71 -1.85 12.64
N ASP A 129 -16.35 -1.11 11.72
CA ASP A 129 -17.14 -1.69 10.64
C ASP A 129 -16.29 -2.47 9.64
N LEU A 130 -15.07 -1.98 9.34
CA LEU A 130 -14.10 -2.71 8.50
C LEU A 130 -13.67 -4.02 9.15
N GLU A 131 -13.46 -4.03 10.46
CA GLU A 131 -13.15 -5.26 11.21
C GLU A 131 -14.32 -6.24 11.19
N THR A 132 -15.54 -5.74 11.42
CA THR A 132 -16.77 -6.54 11.36
C THR A 132 -16.94 -7.17 9.98
N CYS A 133 -16.64 -6.42 8.91
CA CYS A 133 -16.62 -6.95 7.55
C CYS A 133 -15.67 -8.15 7.39
N LEU A 134 -14.44 -8.08 7.93
CA LEU A 134 -13.49 -9.19 7.88
C LEU A 134 -13.97 -10.42 8.68
N GLN A 135 -14.60 -10.20 9.83
CA GLN A 135 -15.21 -11.26 10.62
C GLN A 135 -16.35 -11.95 9.87
N ILE A 136 -17.22 -11.18 9.22
CA ILE A 136 -18.28 -11.71 8.35
C ILE A 136 -17.66 -12.53 7.21
N ALA A 137 -16.65 -11.99 6.52
CA ALA A 137 -16.03 -12.66 5.37
C ALA A 137 -15.40 -14.01 5.74
N THR A 138 -14.89 -14.15 6.96
CA THR A 138 -14.26 -15.37 7.46
C THR A 138 -15.25 -16.34 8.12
N GLY A 139 -16.36 -15.84 8.66
CA GLY A 139 -17.33 -16.64 9.41
C GLY A 139 -18.30 -17.46 8.56
N VAL A 140 -18.48 -17.15 7.27
CA VAL A 140 -19.46 -17.83 6.41
C VAL A 140 -18.89 -18.25 5.06
N LYS A 141 -19.53 -19.24 4.42
CA LYS A 141 -19.29 -19.52 3.01
C LYS A 141 -19.99 -18.48 2.14
N LEU A 142 -19.28 -17.94 1.17
CA LEU A 142 -19.77 -16.92 0.27
C LEU A 142 -20.06 -17.54 -1.12
N GLY A 143 -20.65 -16.74 -2.01
CA GLY A 143 -20.80 -17.12 -3.41
C GLY A 143 -21.54 -18.43 -3.64
N ASN A 144 -22.75 -18.53 -3.10
CA ASN A 144 -23.59 -19.73 -3.14
C ASN A 144 -22.94 -20.97 -2.48
N GLY A 145 -21.98 -20.77 -1.58
CA GLY A 145 -21.30 -21.85 -0.85
C GLY A 145 -19.96 -22.29 -1.46
N ASN A 146 -19.57 -21.72 -2.60
CA ASN A 146 -18.35 -22.11 -3.35
C ASN A 146 -17.11 -21.30 -2.98
N VAL A 147 -17.27 -20.26 -2.15
CA VAL A 147 -16.19 -19.35 -1.74
C VAL A 147 -15.96 -19.47 -0.24
N SER A 148 -14.71 -19.62 0.18
CA SER A 148 -14.30 -19.52 1.59
C SER A 148 -13.04 -18.68 1.73
N VAL A 149 -12.95 -17.95 2.85
CA VAL A 149 -11.82 -17.05 3.16
C VAL A 149 -10.89 -17.72 4.16
N ALA A 150 -9.59 -17.52 4.00
CA ALA A 150 -8.60 -17.95 5.00
C ALA A 150 -8.49 -16.91 6.13
N PRO A 151 -8.70 -17.28 7.41
CA PRO A 151 -8.59 -16.34 8.54
C PRO A 151 -7.21 -15.68 8.69
N GLY A 152 -6.14 -16.28 8.14
CA GLY A 152 -4.79 -15.72 8.14
C GLY A 152 -4.43 -14.86 6.93
N ARG A 153 -5.38 -14.58 6.01
CA ARG A 153 -5.13 -13.82 4.77
C ARG A 153 -6.08 -12.64 4.65
N LEU A 154 -6.09 -11.79 5.67
CA LEU A 154 -6.99 -10.65 5.80
C LEU A 154 -6.24 -9.35 5.58
N GLY A 155 -6.83 -8.45 4.81
CA GLY A 155 -6.27 -7.12 4.59
C GLY A 155 -7.28 -6.00 4.80
N LEU A 156 -6.77 -4.80 4.99
CA LEU A 156 -7.54 -3.57 5.09
C LEU A 156 -7.11 -2.67 3.94
N VAL A 157 -8.08 -2.18 3.17
CA VAL A 157 -7.83 -1.25 2.06
C VAL A 157 -8.76 -0.07 2.24
N GLY A 158 -8.29 1.14 2.00
CA GLY A 158 -9.16 2.30 2.09
C GLY A 158 -8.70 3.45 1.23
N HIS A 159 -9.66 4.30 0.88
CA HIS A 159 -9.44 5.52 0.10
C HIS A 159 -9.84 6.76 0.91
N GLY A 160 -9.01 7.81 0.92
CA GLY A 160 -9.34 9.06 1.63
C GLY A 160 -9.56 8.81 3.13
N MET A 161 -10.73 9.19 3.62
CA MET A 161 -11.20 8.88 4.98
C MET A 161 -11.08 7.38 5.31
N GLY A 162 -11.49 6.51 4.38
CA GLY A 162 -11.40 5.07 4.54
C GLY A 162 -9.97 4.56 4.61
N GLY A 163 -9.01 5.27 4.00
CA GLY A 163 -7.58 4.98 4.13
C GLY A 163 -7.09 5.21 5.55
N GLY A 164 -7.48 6.33 6.17
CA GLY A 164 -7.24 6.60 7.58
C GLY A 164 -7.90 5.55 8.50
N ALA A 165 -9.17 5.21 8.24
CA ALA A 165 -9.88 4.18 9.00
C ALA A 165 -9.25 2.79 8.87
N ALA A 166 -8.69 2.43 7.71
CA ALA A 166 -7.94 1.19 7.52
C ALA A 166 -6.68 1.12 8.39
N VAL A 167 -5.97 2.25 8.55
CA VAL A 167 -4.82 2.34 9.47
C VAL A 167 -5.27 2.19 10.93
N LEU A 168 -6.36 2.85 11.31
CA LEU A 168 -6.95 2.73 12.66
C LEU A 168 -7.38 1.29 12.98
N ALA A 169 -8.01 0.61 12.01
CA ALA A 169 -8.42 -0.78 12.13
C ALA A 169 -7.22 -1.73 12.24
N ALA A 170 -6.08 -1.41 11.61
CA ALA A 170 -4.89 -2.26 11.67
C ALA A 170 -4.04 -2.06 12.95
N ALA A 171 -4.18 -0.93 13.63
CA ALA A 171 -3.33 -0.58 14.76
C ALA A 171 -3.45 -1.59 15.92
N GLY A 172 -2.32 -2.17 16.33
CA GLY A 172 -2.25 -3.14 17.42
C GLY A 172 -2.82 -4.53 17.08
N ARG A 173 -3.09 -4.83 15.80
CA ARG A 173 -3.73 -6.09 15.39
C ARG A 173 -2.79 -6.98 14.55
N PRO A 174 -2.28 -8.09 15.11
CA PRO A 174 -1.34 -8.97 14.41
C PRO A 174 -1.98 -9.90 13.38
N ASN A 175 -3.31 -10.03 13.37
CA ASN A 175 -4.06 -10.87 12.43
C ASN A 175 -4.31 -10.20 11.07
N VAL A 176 -3.95 -8.94 10.90
CA VAL A 176 -4.01 -8.23 9.61
C VAL A 176 -2.73 -8.52 8.84
N GLY A 177 -2.86 -9.10 7.64
CA GLY A 177 -1.74 -9.49 6.78
C GLY A 177 -1.32 -8.42 5.75
N ALA A 178 -2.15 -7.39 5.52
CA ALA A 178 -1.83 -6.29 4.61
C ALA A 178 -2.69 -5.06 4.89
N VAL A 179 -2.12 -3.86 4.76
CA VAL A 179 -2.85 -2.60 4.84
C VAL A 179 -2.53 -1.73 3.63
N VAL A 180 -3.55 -1.17 3.00
CA VAL A 180 -3.41 -0.21 1.91
C VAL A 180 -4.18 1.06 2.27
N ALA A 181 -3.46 2.15 2.48
CA ALA A 181 -4.05 3.47 2.66
C ALA A 181 -3.82 4.27 1.37
N ALA A 182 -4.83 4.33 0.51
CA ALA A 182 -4.78 5.05 -0.75
C ALA A 182 -5.24 6.50 -0.54
N TYR A 183 -4.32 7.44 -0.69
CA TYR A 183 -4.57 8.87 -0.53
C TYR A 183 -5.29 9.18 0.80
N PRO A 184 -4.76 8.75 1.97
CA PRO A 184 -5.49 8.86 3.23
C PRO A 184 -5.72 10.32 3.64
N SER A 185 -6.96 10.62 4.04
CA SER A 185 -7.34 11.92 4.61
C SER A 185 -7.08 11.96 6.12
N SER A 186 -7.09 13.16 6.69
CA SER A 186 -7.07 13.34 8.15
C SER A 186 -8.28 12.66 8.78
N VAL A 187 -8.05 11.87 9.84
CA VAL A 187 -9.10 11.21 10.61
C VAL A 187 -8.87 11.41 12.11
N THR A 188 -9.94 11.23 12.87
CA THR A 188 -9.94 11.31 14.34
C THR A 188 -10.46 10.00 14.92
N PRO A 189 -9.69 9.25 15.72
CA PRO A 189 -8.30 9.51 16.16
C PRO A 189 -7.26 9.56 15.02
N SER A 190 -6.08 10.13 15.28
CA SER A 190 -5.04 10.31 14.25
C SER A 190 -4.53 8.98 13.69
N ALA A 191 -4.65 8.80 12.36
CA ALA A 191 -4.07 7.67 11.65
C ALA A 191 -2.53 7.67 11.70
N GLU A 192 -1.90 8.85 11.68
CA GLU A 192 -0.44 8.96 11.83
C GLU A 192 0.05 8.42 13.17
N ALA A 193 -0.66 8.74 14.26
CA ALA A 193 -0.31 8.21 15.57
C ALA A 193 -0.55 6.70 15.64
N ALA A 194 -1.63 6.22 15.03
CA ALA A 194 -1.97 4.81 14.99
C ALA A 194 -0.98 3.96 14.17
N ALA A 195 -0.38 4.52 13.12
CA ALA A 195 0.62 3.87 12.28
C ALA A 195 1.81 3.28 13.07
N ALA A 196 2.19 3.94 14.17
CA ALA A 196 3.24 3.47 15.08
C ALA A 196 2.92 2.15 15.80
N SER A 197 1.69 1.67 15.69
CA SER A 197 1.25 0.37 16.24
C SER A 197 0.88 -0.65 15.17
N VAL A 198 1.02 -0.33 13.88
CA VAL A 198 0.67 -1.25 12.79
C VAL A 198 1.88 -2.09 12.38
N THR A 199 1.82 -3.40 12.65
CA THR A 199 2.89 -4.35 12.30
C THR A 199 2.71 -5.02 10.94
N ALA A 200 1.51 -4.94 10.37
CA ALA A 200 1.20 -5.50 9.06
C ALA A 200 1.99 -4.79 7.94
N PRO A 201 2.36 -5.48 6.85
CA PRO A 201 2.88 -4.84 5.65
C PRO A 201 1.93 -3.74 5.15
N GLY A 202 2.48 -2.54 4.91
CA GLY A 202 1.74 -1.36 4.50
C GLY A 202 2.08 -0.90 3.07
N LEU A 203 1.07 -0.49 2.31
CA LEU A 203 1.23 0.32 1.09
C LEU A 203 0.48 1.63 1.27
N ILE A 204 1.21 2.73 1.32
CA ILE A 204 0.64 4.07 1.43
C ILE A 204 0.80 4.77 0.10
N LEU A 205 -0.32 5.21 -0.49
CA LEU A 205 -0.30 5.99 -1.73
C LEU A 205 -0.55 7.46 -1.41
N GLY A 206 0.38 8.32 -1.81
CA GLY A 206 0.25 9.78 -1.66
C GLY A 206 0.04 10.47 -3.00
N THR A 207 -0.36 11.74 -2.94
CA THR A 207 -0.30 12.66 -4.08
C THR A 207 1.05 13.36 -4.08
N GLY A 208 1.68 13.50 -5.24
CA GLY A 208 2.92 14.29 -5.37
C GLY A 208 2.73 15.80 -5.21
N GLU A 209 1.47 16.24 -5.15
CA GLU A 209 1.05 17.62 -4.90
C GLU A 209 0.31 17.68 -3.56
N TYR A 210 0.70 18.64 -2.71
CA TYR A 210 0.01 18.90 -1.44
C TYR A 210 -1.21 19.76 -1.74
N ALA A 211 -2.39 19.17 -1.61
CA ALA A 211 -3.62 19.90 -1.78
C ALA A 211 -3.93 20.67 -0.48
N VAL A 212 -4.12 21.99 -0.61
CA VAL A 212 -4.23 23.01 0.45
C VAL A 212 -5.47 22.82 1.37
N LEU A 213 -6.24 21.74 1.20
CA LEU A 213 -7.51 21.51 1.90
C LEU A 213 -7.53 20.14 2.60
N ASP A 214 -7.17 20.07 3.88
CA ASP A 214 -7.50 18.97 4.81
C ASP A 214 -7.12 17.51 4.43
N PHE A 215 -6.27 17.32 3.40
CA PHE A 215 -5.94 16.00 2.85
C PHE A 215 -4.80 15.28 3.60
N GLY A 216 -4.83 15.18 4.93
CA GLY A 216 -3.92 14.33 5.71
C GLY A 216 -2.41 14.51 5.42
N ASN A 217 -1.59 13.59 5.94
CA ASN A 217 -0.17 13.50 5.60
C ASN A 217 0.22 12.04 5.35
N PRO A 218 0.00 11.54 4.11
CA PRO A 218 0.32 10.16 3.76
C PRO A 218 1.80 9.80 3.99
N ALA A 219 2.72 10.74 3.75
CA ALA A 219 4.15 10.52 3.98
C ALA A 219 4.47 10.36 5.47
N ALA A 220 3.85 11.14 6.37
CA ALA A 220 4.02 10.98 7.81
C ALA A 220 3.41 9.67 8.35
N ILE A 221 2.28 9.22 7.80
CA ILE A 221 1.71 7.89 8.12
C ILE A 221 2.74 6.80 7.78
N ALA A 222 3.35 6.86 6.60
CA ALA A 222 4.37 5.89 6.20
C ALA A 222 5.65 6.00 7.06
N ALA A 223 6.12 7.21 7.36
CA ALA A 223 7.31 7.43 8.19
C ALA A 223 7.16 6.89 9.64
N LYS A 224 5.93 6.94 10.19
CA LYS A 224 5.61 6.44 11.53
C LYS A 224 5.21 4.96 11.55
N TRP A 225 5.19 4.27 10.41
CA TRP A 225 4.74 2.88 10.34
C TRP A 225 5.69 1.93 11.10
N LYS A 226 5.14 1.02 11.90
CA LYS A 226 5.95 0.09 12.71
C LYS A 226 6.46 -1.13 11.94
N GLY A 227 5.67 -1.66 11.01
CA GLY A 227 6.02 -2.81 10.17
C GLY A 227 6.78 -2.42 8.90
N GLU A 228 6.86 -3.34 7.94
CA GLU A 228 7.32 -3.03 6.58
C GLU A 228 6.32 -2.11 5.88
N VAL A 229 6.80 -1.05 5.22
CA VAL A 229 5.93 -0.11 4.50
C VAL A 229 6.59 0.34 3.20
N ALA A 230 5.76 0.46 2.15
CA ALA A 230 6.12 1.13 0.91
C ALA A 230 5.26 2.38 0.74
N TYR A 231 5.91 3.54 0.62
CA TYR A 231 5.25 4.80 0.25
C TYR A 231 5.46 5.06 -1.23
N ARG A 232 4.37 5.27 -1.97
CA ARG A 232 4.41 5.46 -3.43
C ARG A 232 3.53 6.62 -3.89
N GLU A 233 3.98 7.27 -4.94
CA GLU A 233 3.20 8.29 -5.65
C GLU A 233 3.03 7.86 -7.10
N ILE A 234 1.86 8.18 -7.68
CA ILE A 234 1.53 7.88 -9.07
C ILE A 234 1.33 9.19 -9.80
N THR A 235 2.12 9.43 -10.84
CA THR A 235 2.09 10.72 -11.56
C THR A 235 0.69 10.98 -12.15
N GLY A 236 0.10 12.14 -11.85
CA GLY A 236 -1.24 12.52 -12.33
C GLY A 236 -2.41 11.82 -11.62
N ALA A 237 -2.12 10.99 -10.61
CA ALA A 237 -3.13 10.52 -9.68
C ALA A 237 -3.39 11.56 -8.59
N ASP A 238 -4.64 11.66 -8.21
CA ASP A 238 -5.15 12.57 -7.19
C ASP A 238 -6.10 11.82 -6.25
N GLN A 239 -6.70 12.57 -5.33
CA GLN A 239 -7.70 12.13 -4.36
C GLN A 239 -8.98 11.56 -4.99
N SER A 240 -9.17 11.66 -6.30
CA SER A 240 -10.32 11.08 -7.01
C SER A 240 -9.96 9.83 -7.80
N ALA A 241 -8.72 9.33 -7.69
CA ALA A 241 -8.20 8.27 -8.56
C ALA A 241 -8.96 6.93 -8.45
N LEU A 242 -9.55 6.61 -7.29
CA LEU A 242 -10.28 5.34 -7.09
C LEU A 242 -11.79 5.45 -7.29
N ALA A 243 -12.40 6.57 -6.91
CA ALA A 243 -13.84 6.76 -6.99
C ALA A 243 -14.28 7.09 -8.43
N HIS A 244 -15.37 6.47 -8.87
CA HIS A 244 -16.05 6.88 -10.10
C HIS A 244 -17.06 7.98 -9.75
N ASP A 245 -16.80 9.20 -10.22
CA ASP A 245 -17.77 10.29 -10.12
C ASP A 245 -18.43 10.55 -11.49
N PRO A 246 -19.63 9.99 -11.74
CA PRO A 246 -20.34 10.21 -12.99
C PRO A 246 -20.85 11.66 -13.14
N VAL A 247 -21.04 12.39 -12.03
CA VAL A 247 -21.55 13.77 -12.03
C VAL A 247 -20.44 14.75 -12.37
N ALA A 248 -19.24 14.56 -11.80
CA ALA A 248 -18.06 15.33 -12.19
C ALA A 248 -17.76 15.22 -13.70
N LYS A 249 -17.93 14.01 -14.28
CA LYS A 249 -17.79 13.77 -15.72
C LYS A 249 -18.77 14.59 -16.56
N LEU A 250 -20.00 14.75 -16.09
CA LEU A 250 -21.05 15.50 -16.79
C LEU A 250 -20.87 17.02 -16.67
N LEU A 251 -20.44 17.50 -15.50
CA LEU A 251 -20.34 18.94 -15.20
C LEU A 251 -19.05 19.59 -15.71
N THR A 252 -17.92 18.87 -15.67
CA THR A 252 -16.60 19.47 -15.94
C THR A 252 -16.03 19.11 -17.31
N GLY A 253 -16.64 18.16 -18.03
CA GLY A 253 -16.07 17.58 -19.25
C GLY A 253 -14.75 16.83 -19.05
N GLN A 254 -14.18 16.84 -17.83
CA GLN A 254 -13.01 16.06 -17.48
C GLN A 254 -13.42 14.59 -17.36
N GLY A 255 -12.96 13.78 -18.30
CA GLY A 255 -13.23 12.34 -18.32
C GLY A 255 -12.71 11.66 -17.06
N THR A 256 -13.35 10.55 -16.68
CA THR A 256 -12.83 9.65 -15.64
C THR A 256 -11.37 9.32 -15.98
N LYS A 257 -10.44 9.52 -15.04
CA LYS A 257 -9.04 9.07 -15.15
C LYS A 257 -8.96 7.53 -15.08
N ALA A 258 -9.70 6.83 -15.94
CA ALA A 258 -9.84 5.37 -15.94
C ALA A 258 -8.48 4.68 -16.04
N ASN A 259 -7.57 5.23 -16.84
CA ASN A 259 -6.19 4.75 -16.96
C ASN A 259 -5.40 4.88 -15.65
N VAL A 260 -5.61 5.97 -14.90
CA VAL A 260 -4.97 6.18 -13.59
C VAL A 260 -5.56 5.20 -12.59
N ARG A 261 -6.89 5.10 -12.50
CA ARG A 261 -7.57 4.12 -11.65
C ARG A 261 -7.10 2.70 -11.90
N GLU A 262 -7.02 2.28 -13.16
CA GLU A 262 -6.50 0.96 -13.54
C GLU A 262 -5.08 0.74 -13.01
N LYS A 263 -4.19 1.74 -13.10
CA LYS A 263 -2.84 1.66 -12.53
C LYS A 263 -2.87 1.61 -11.00
N VAL A 264 -3.68 2.43 -10.32
CA VAL A 264 -3.83 2.36 -8.86
C VAL A 264 -4.33 0.98 -8.44
N CYS A 265 -5.39 0.49 -9.08
CA CYS A 265 -5.94 -0.84 -8.83
C CYS A 265 -4.91 -1.96 -9.10
N GLY A 266 -4.12 -1.84 -10.16
CA GLY A 266 -3.07 -2.82 -10.47
C GLY A 266 -1.96 -2.85 -9.42
N LEU A 267 -1.55 -1.67 -8.92
CA LEU A 267 -0.54 -1.55 -7.86
C LEU A 267 -1.05 -2.15 -6.54
N ILE A 268 -2.27 -1.79 -6.15
CA ILE A 268 -2.93 -2.33 -4.95
C ILE A 268 -3.08 -3.84 -5.07
N THR A 269 -3.56 -4.34 -6.21
CA THR A 269 -3.73 -5.78 -6.45
C THR A 269 -2.39 -6.51 -6.35
N GLY A 270 -1.33 -5.99 -6.98
CA GLY A 270 -0.01 -6.61 -6.91
C GLY A 270 0.50 -6.71 -5.47
N PHE A 271 0.32 -5.64 -4.68
CA PHE A 271 0.68 -5.63 -3.26
C PHE A 271 -0.15 -6.64 -2.43
N LEU A 272 -1.48 -6.69 -2.63
CA LEU A 272 -2.35 -7.64 -1.94
C LEU A 272 -2.02 -9.09 -2.30
N LEU A 273 -1.71 -9.38 -3.57
CA LEU A 273 -1.32 -10.71 -4.00
C LEU A 273 0.08 -11.10 -3.49
N ALA A 274 0.96 -10.13 -3.27
CA ALA A 274 2.29 -10.37 -2.71
C ALA A 274 2.25 -10.67 -1.20
N THR A 275 1.32 -10.05 -0.47
CA THR A 275 1.21 -10.11 0.99
C THR A 275 0.23 -11.17 1.47
N LEU A 276 -0.97 -11.21 0.89
CA LEU A 276 -2.05 -12.14 1.26
C LEU A 276 -2.10 -13.38 0.36
N GLY A 277 -1.51 -13.30 -0.84
CA GLY A 277 -1.43 -14.42 -1.76
C GLY A 277 -0.30 -15.40 -1.42
N SER A 278 -0.06 -16.36 -2.31
CA SER A 278 1.03 -17.34 -2.15
C SER A 278 2.02 -17.33 -3.31
N ASP A 279 1.79 -16.47 -4.30
CA ASP A 279 2.55 -16.47 -5.54
C ASP A 279 3.74 -15.51 -5.43
N LYS A 280 4.94 -16.09 -5.39
CA LYS A 280 6.20 -15.35 -5.24
C LYS A 280 6.44 -14.34 -6.36
N LYS A 281 5.81 -14.50 -7.53
CA LYS A 281 6.01 -13.57 -8.66
C LYS A 281 5.58 -12.13 -8.37
N TYR A 282 4.75 -11.91 -7.34
CA TYR A 282 4.31 -10.58 -6.94
C TYR A 282 5.16 -9.96 -5.83
N GLN A 283 6.15 -10.67 -5.28
CA GLN A 283 6.93 -10.19 -4.12
C GLN A 283 7.54 -8.79 -4.31
N GLY A 284 7.98 -8.45 -5.53
CA GLY A 284 8.52 -7.11 -5.83
C GLY A 284 7.56 -5.96 -5.51
N PHE A 285 6.25 -6.19 -5.43
CA PHE A 285 5.28 -5.17 -5.02
C PHE A 285 5.39 -4.76 -3.55
N THR A 286 6.07 -5.54 -2.71
CA THR A 286 6.35 -5.21 -1.30
C THR A 286 7.65 -4.42 -1.12
N ALA A 287 8.55 -4.45 -2.11
CA ALA A 287 9.83 -3.76 -2.00
C ALA A 287 9.64 -2.24 -1.88
N ALA A 288 10.30 -1.65 -0.88
CA ALA A 288 10.15 -0.25 -0.52
C ALA A 288 10.63 0.70 -1.63
N ASP A 289 11.57 0.28 -2.47
CA ASP A 289 12.19 1.05 -3.54
C ASP A 289 11.66 0.71 -4.95
N ALA A 290 10.64 -0.15 -5.06
CA ALA A 290 10.09 -0.58 -6.34
C ALA A 290 9.59 0.59 -7.20
N TYR A 291 9.70 0.48 -8.51
CA TYR A 291 9.23 1.52 -9.44
C TYR A 291 8.51 0.92 -10.66
N ALA A 292 7.75 1.74 -11.37
CA ALA A 292 7.22 1.37 -12.68
C ALA A 292 7.33 2.55 -13.65
N LYS A 293 8.03 2.31 -14.76
CA LYS A 293 8.16 3.24 -15.89
C LYS A 293 7.06 3.00 -16.91
N ASN A 294 6.58 4.07 -17.54
CA ASN A 294 5.75 3.96 -18.73
C ASN A 294 6.63 3.73 -20.00
N PRO A 295 6.30 2.77 -20.88
CA PRO A 295 7.02 2.58 -22.14
C PRO A 295 6.87 3.73 -23.16
N VAL A 296 5.93 4.66 -22.98
CA VAL A 296 5.61 5.70 -23.98
C VAL A 296 5.82 7.11 -23.39
N PRO A 297 6.84 7.87 -23.82
CA PRO A 297 7.15 9.19 -23.24
C PRO A 297 6.23 10.34 -23.70
N PHE A 298 5.24 10.10 -24.57
CA PHE A 298 4.60 11.19 -25.34
C PHE A 298 3.22 11.67 -24.84
N ARG A 299 2.67 11.20 -23.71
CA ARG A 299 1.43 11.79 -23.18
C ARG A 299 1.22 11.44 -21.71
N HIS A 300 1.10 12.46 -20.85
CA HIS A 300 0.72 12.44 -19.42
C HIS A 300 0.10 11.13 -18.91
N THR A 301 0.93 10.13 -18.60
CA THR A 301 0.44 8.83 -18.11
C THR A 301 1.38 8.25 -17.05
N ALA A 302 1.19 8.65 -15.80
CA ALA A 302 1.49 7.92 -14.55
C ALA A 302 2.73 7.00 -14.51
N ASP A 303 3.87 7.55 -14.08
CA ASP A 303 4.99 6.79 -13.50
C ASP A 303 4.71 6.51 -12.02
N VAL A 304 5.09 5.32 -11.53
CA VAL A 304 5.04 4.95 -10.10
C VAL A 304 6.43 5.18 -9.51
N VAL A 305 6.50 6.03 -8.49
CA VAL A 305 7.74 6.40 -7.80
C VAL A 305 7.60 6.04 -6.32
N SER A 306 8.62 5.37 -5.78
CA SER A 306 8.69 5.09 -4.34
C SER A 306 9.66 6.03 -3.64
N PHE A 307 9.37 6.37 -2.39
CA PHE A 307 10.25 7.19 -1.54
C PHE A 307 10.60 6.42 -0.28
N THR A 308 11.89 6.42 0.07
CA THR A 308 12.45 5.68 1.20
C THR A 308 13.46 6.54 1.96
N GLY A 309 13.75 6.16 3.20
CA GLY A 309 14.78 6.80 4.03
C GLY A 309 14.58 8.31 4.18
N SER A 310 15.64 9.09 3.98
CA SER A 310 15.61 10.55 4.13
C SER A 310 14.59 11.23 3.22
N LYS A 311 14.40 10.75 1.98
CA LYS A 311 13.43 11.33 1.04
C LYS A 311 11.99 11.19 1.52
N LEU A 312 11.69 10.11 2.24
CA LEU A 312 10.37 9.93 2.85
C LEU A 312 10.18 10.87 4.04
N LEU A 313 11.21 11.03 4.87
CA LEU A 313 11.19 11.94 6.02
C LEU A 313 11.06 13.41 5.58
N GLU A 314 11.83 13.83 4.59
CA GLU A 314 11.73 15.17 3.99
C GLU A 314 10.31 15.48 3.50
N LYS A 315 9.64 14.50 2.88
CA LYS A 315 8.23 14.64 2.49
C LYS A 315 7.29 14.71 3.68
N ALA A 316 7.50 13.87 4.69
CA ALA A 316 6.68 13.88 5.90
C ALA A 316 6.76 15.23 6.64
N ASP A 317 7.96 15.79 6.76
CA ASP A 317 8.22 17.07 7.43
C ASP A 317 7.71 18.25 6.61
N PHE A 318 7.97 18.26 5.29
CA PHE A 318 7.47 19.31 4.41
C PHE A 318 5.94 19.43 4.51
N ALA A 319 5.24 18.30 4.47
CA ALA A 319 3.80 18.26 4.59
C ALA A 319 3.27 18.87 5.91
N GLN A 320 4.01 18.68 7.02
CA GLN A 320 3.66 19.33 8.29
C GLN A 320 3.81 20.85 8.20
N THR A 321 4.94 21.34 7.66
CA THR A 321 5.21 22.79 7.55
C THR A 321 4.27 23.52 6.59
N SER A 322 3.72 22.83 5.58
CA SER A 322 2.73 23.42 4.66
C SER A 322 1.31 23.48 5.21
N SER A 323 1.03 22.78 6.32
CA SER A 323 -0.30 22.70 6.94
C SER A 323 -0.51 23.66 8.11
N THR A 324 0.56 24.35 8.56
CA THR A 324 0.57 25.41 9.58
C THR A 324 0.51 26.78 8.93
#